data_AF-A0A1M6PI15-F1
#
_entry.id   AF-A0A1M6PI15-F1
#
_cell.length_a   1.000
_cell.length_b   1.000
_cell.length_c   1.000
_cell.angle_alpha   90.00
_cell.angle_beta   90.00
_cell.angle_gamma   90.00
#
_symmetry.space_group_name_H-M   'P 1'
#
loop_
_entity.id
_entity.type
_entity.pdbx_description
1 polymer ?
#
loop_
_entity_poly.entity_id
_entity_poly.type
_entity_poly.pdbx_seq_one_letter_code
_entity_poly.pdbx_strand_id
1 'polypeptide(L)'
;MQRNLLKVLTGVMLSGFLLFGYIANAEAALYTRTLTENTRITPAGVIVATWSNIPKFKQGTVVTLNEYGEVFEGILAEDISLPYESGTSQDTVRTAYTPVPFYVYSYTTKEPTNRVLPFKGGTKVTFNDKGEVINGTISGSNESITLNQTNHILVSNGEISFHKNGMVAMCNLSSDSYLRPVGWLQILTENYSDNSACSGLVEFKGGKPIMLNEKGEVLKGTLNKNTKLLSLSGILSAVSIKAYEAGTTIEFDDKGIVVKASK
;
A
#
# COMPACT_ATOMS: atom_id res chain seq x y z
N MET A 1 -58.35 -15.05 -30.45
CA MET A 1 -57.33 -13.99 -30.31
C MET A 1 -56.40 -14.18 -29.10
N GLN A 2 -56.84 -14.80 -27.99
CA GLN A 2 -56.03 -14.94 -26.75
C GLN A 2 -54.89 -15.97 -26.77
N ARG A 3 -54.96 -17.01 -27.62
CA ARG A 3 -54.00 -18.15 -27.57
C ARG A 3 -52.67 -17.89 -28.28
N ASN A 4 -52.63 -16.93 -29.21
CA ASN A 4 -51.41 -16.51 -29.91
C ASN A 4 -50.64 -15.43 -29.15
N LEU A 5 -51.34 -14.58 -28.38
CA LEU A 5 -50.72 -13.58 -27.50
C LEU A 5 -49.93 -14.22 -26.36
N LEU A 6 -50.42 -15.34 -25.80
CA LEU A 6 -49.73 -16.04 -24.70
C LEU A 6 -48.39 -16.63 -25.15
N LYS A 7 -48.31 -17.20 -26.36
CA LYS A 7 -47.08 -17.77 -26.94
C LYS A 7 -46.04 -16.71 -27.28
N VAL A 8 -46.48 -15.52 -27.72
CA VAL A 8 -45.59 -14.39 -27.98
C VAL A 8 -45.05 -13.82 -26.66
N LEU A 9 -45.86 -13.73 -25.61
CA LEU A 9 -45.39 -13.29 -24.29
C LEU A 9 -44.40 -14.28 -23.64
N THR A 10 -44.57 -15.60 -23.82
CA THR A 10 -43.62 -16.58 -23.25
C THR A 10 -42.27 -16.56 -23.99
N GLY A 11 -42.27 -16.33 -25.31
CA GLY A 11 -41.04 -16.22 -26.10
C GLY A 11 -40.24 -14.94 -25.82
N VAL A 12 -40.91 -13.82 -25.58
CA VAL A 12 -40.24 -12.55 -25.23
C VAL A 12 -39.67 -12.58 -23.80
N MET A 13 -40.34 -13.26 -22.86
CA MET A 13 -39.80 -13.48 -21.50
C MET A 13 -38.56 -14.39 -21.48
N LEU A 14 -38.49 -15.41 -22.34
CA LEU A 14 -37.32 -16.30 -22.41
C LEU A 14 -36.12 -15.64 -23.13
N SER A 15 -36.39 -14.77 -24.13
CA SER A 15 -35.35 -14.00 -24.83
C SER A 15 -34.83 -12.83 -23.99
N GLY A 16 -35.68 -12.21 -23.16
CA GLY A 16 -35.26 -11.21 -22.18
C GLY A 16 -34.34 -11.78 -21.10
N PHE A 17 -34.57 -13.02 -20.65
CA PHE A 17 -33.73 -13.67 -19.63
C PHE A 17 -32.34 -14.08 -20.16
N LEU A 18 -32.16 -14.25 -21.47
CA LEU A 18 -30.86 -14.50 -22.11
C LEU A 18 -30.07 -13.23 -22.40
N LEU A 19 -30.73 -12.07 -22.48
CA LEU A 19 -30.10 -10.75 -22.65
C LEU A 19 -29.73 -10.07 -21.31
N PHE A 20 -30.26 -10.56 -20.20
CA PHE A 20 -29.77 -10.30 -18.83
C PHE A 20 -28.95 -11.48 -18.29
N GLY A 21 -28.36 -12.26 -19.19
CA GLY A 21 -27.29 -13.18 -18.84
C GLY A 21 -26.19 -12.37 -18.19
N TYR A 22 -26.16 -12.44 -16.86
CA TYR A 22 -25.06 -12.06 -16.01
C TYR A 22 -23.76 -12.11 -16.80
N ILE A 23 -23.20 -10.94 -17.12
CA ILE A 23 -21.77 -10.82 -17.23
C ILE A 23 -21.31 -11.05 -15.79
N ALA A 24 -21.30 -12.32 -15.37
CA ALA A 24 -20.45 -12.74 -14.29
C ALA A 24 -19.08 -12.24 -14.74
N ASN A 25 -18.56 -11.23 -14.05
CA ASN A 25 -17.15 -10.94 -14.13
C ASN A 25 -16.49 -12.27 -13.78
N ALA A 26 -16.11 -13.03 -14.79
CA ALA A 26 -15.26 -14.18 -14.61
C ALA A 26 -13.96 -13.55 -14.13
N GLU A 27 -13.76 -13.51 -12.82
CA GLU A 27 -12.43 -13.35 -12.29
C GLU A 27 -11.63 -14.48 -12.91
N ALA A 28 -10.80 -14.15 -13.90
CA ALA A 28 -9.97 -15.10 -14.60
C ALA A 28 -9.21 -15.88 -13.53
N ALA A 29 -9.45 -17.19 -13.47
CA ALA A 29 -8.92 -18.02 -12.41
C ALA A 29 -7.40 -17.96 -12.44
N LEU A 30 -6.80 -17.55 -11.33
CA LEU A 30 -5.36 -17.62 -11.17
C LEU A 30 -4.93 -19.10 -11.15
N TYR A 31 -3.85 -19.42 -11.84
CA TYR A 31 -3.26 -20.75 -11.81
C TYR A 31 -1.77 -20.67 -11.43
N THR A 32 -1.22 -21.79 -11.00
CA THR A 32 0.18 -21.87 -10.58
C THR A 32 1.02 -22.67 -11.57
N ARG A 33 2.28 -22.30 -11.73
CA ARG A 33 3.25 -23.00 -12.56
C ARG A 33 4.60 -23.09 -11.84
N THR A 34 5.17 -24.29 -11.78
CA THR A 34 6.57 -24.47 -11.36
C THR A 34 7.49 -24.17 -12.53
N LEU A 35 8.50 -23.33 -12.33
CA LEU A 35 9.43 -22.94 -13.38
C LEU A 35 10.57 -23.96 -13.52
N THR A 36 10.82 -24.41 -14.75
CA THR A 36 11.90 -25.36 -15.06
C THR A 36 13.24 -24.68 -15.32
N GLU A 37 13.24 -23.37 -15.52
CA GLU A 37 14.42 -22.50 -15.70
C GLU A 37 14.12 -21.11 -15.15
N ASN A 38 15.12 -20.21 -15.10
CA ASN A 38 14.84 -18.82 -14.74
C ASN A 38 14.07 -18.14 -15.89
N THR A 39 12.87 -17.66 -15.63
CA THR A 39 11.96 -17.19 -16.69
C THR A 39 11.58 -15.72 -16.49
N ARG A 40 11.68 -14.89 -17.53
CA ARG A 40 11.12 -13.54 -17.52
C ARG A 40 9.62 -13.61 -17.78
N ILE A 41 8.81 -13.02 -16.90
CA ILE A 41 7.35 -13.03 -17.01
C ILE A 41 6.83 -11.62 -16.74
N THR A 42 6.01 -11.10 -17.64
CA THR A 42 5.42 -9.75 -17.53
C THR A 42 4.41 -9.72 -16.39
N PRO A 43 4.47 -8.75 -15.45
CA PRO A 43 3.43 -8.54 -14.46
C PRO A 43 2.10 -8.18 -15.11
N ALA A 44 0.98 -8.56 -14.47
CA ALA A 44 -0.35 -8.24 -14.98
C ALA A 44 -0.56 -6.73 -15.14
N GLY A 45 -1.26 -6.29 -16.19
CA GLY A 45 -1.58 -4.87 -16.41
C GLY A 45 -0.44 -4.00 -16.98
N VAL A 46 0.76 -4.56 -17.19
CA VAL A 46 1.87 -3.84 -17.83
C VAL A 46 1.64 -3.74 -19.34
N ILE A 47 1.39 -2.52 -19.83
CA ILE A 47 1.14 -2.25 -21.26
C ILE A 47 2.40 -1.94 -22.07
N VAL A 48 3.48 -1.50 -21.41
CA VAL A 48 4.76 -1.16 -22.04
C VAL A 48 5.89 -1.64 -21.14
N ALA A 49 6.75 -2.53 -21.65
CA ALA A 49 7.93 -3.01 -20.93
C ALA A 49 9.14 -3.06 -21.85
N THR A 50 10.30 -2.71 -21.31
CA THR A 50 11.59 -3.04 -21.89
C THR A 50 12.06 -4.38 -21.32
N TRP A 51 12.96 -5.07 -22.03
CA TRP A 51 13.48 -6.36 -21.58
C TRP A 51 14.13 -6.33 -20.19
N SER A 52 14.73 -5.19 -19.81
CA SER A 52 15.32 -4.95 -18.49
C SER A 52 14.29 -4.80 -17.37
N ASN A 53 13.05 -4.42 -17.70
CA ASN A 53 12.01 -4.11 -16.73
C ASN A 53 11.05 -5.29 -16.51
N ILE A 54 11.19 -6.37 -17.28
CA ILE A 54 10.45 -7.61 -17.06
C ILE A 54 11.17 -8.43 -15.99
N PRO A 55 10.56 -8.67 -14.81
CA PRO A 55 11.18 -9.44 -13.74
C PRO A 55 11.46 -10.87 -14.19
N LYS A 56 12.62 -11.38 -13.75
CA LYS A 56 13.01 -12.77 -13.93
C LYS A 56 12.69 -13.55 -12.66
N PHE A 57 12.01 -14.67 -12.80
CA PHE A 57 11.60 -15.54 -11.70
C PHE A 57 12.48 -16.78 -11.62
N LYS A 58 12.70 -17.26 -10.40
CA LYS A 58 13.70 -18.28 -10.08
C LYS A 58 13.25 -19.68 -10.48
N GLN A 59 14.13 -20.41 -11.14
CA GLN A 59 13.98 -21.83 -11.44
C GLN A 59 13.66 -22.64 -10.18
N GLY A 60 12.79 -23.64 -10.32
CA GLY A 60 12.37 -24.53 -9.25
C GLY A 60 11.39 -23.89 -8.27
N THR A 61 10.92 -22.67 -8.54
CA THR A 61 9.92 -21.97 -7.72
C THR A 61 8.58 -21.90 -8.45
N VAL A 62 7.53 -21.69 -7.67
CA VAL A 62 6.16 -21.54 -8.17
C VAL A 62 5.88 -20.06 -8.46
N VAL A 63 5.25 -19.79 -9.60
CA VAL A 63 4.62 -18.51 -9.92
C VAL A 63 3.11 -18.66 -9.96
N THR A 64 2.39 -17.59 -9.62
CA THR A 64 0.94 -17.46 -9.79
C THR A 64 0.68 -16.55 -10.97
N LEU A 65 -0.10 -17.04 -11.95
CA LEU A 65 -0.36 -16.39 -13.23
C LEU A 65 -1.86 -16.20 -13.46
N ASN A 66 -2.24 -15.21 -14.26
CA ASN A 66 -3.58 -15.16 -14.87
C ASN A 66 -3.64 -15.97 -16.16
N GLU A 67 -4.84 -16.04 -16.76
CA GLU A 67 -5.11 -16.73 -18.02
C GLU A 67 -4.24 -16.26 -19.21
N TYR A 68 -3.74 -15.03 -19.17
CA TYR A 68 -2.84 -14.46 -20.19
C TYR A 68 -1.36 -14.83 -19.97
N GLY A 69 -1.04 -15.55 -18.88
CA GLY A 69 0.33 -15.90 -18.52
C GLY A 69 1.11 -14.76 -17.86
N GLU A 70 0.42 -13.71 -17.41
CA GLU A 70 1.01 -12.60 -16.67
C GLU A 70 1.10 -12.93 -15.19
N VAL A 71 2.14 -12.46 -14.52
CA VAL A 71 2.46 -12.85 -13.15
C VAL A 71 1.84 -11.93 -12.10
N PHE A 72 1.28 -12.54 -11.07
CA PHE A 72 0.83 -11.88 -9.83
C PHE A 72 1.77 -12.14 -8.67
N GLU A 73 2.49 -13.27 -8.68
CA GLU A 73 3.34 -13.65 -7.55
C GLU A 73 4.46 -14.59 -8.00
N GLY A 74 5.65 -14.45 -7.40
CA GLY A 74 6.75 -15.39 -7.60
C GLY A 74 7.99 -15.04 -6.79
N ILE A 75 9.03 -15.87 -6.89
CA ILE A 75 10.36 -15.59 -6.31
C ILE A 75 11.26 -15.01 -7.40
N LEU A 76 11.80 -13.81 -7.17
CA LEU A 76 12.72 -13.16 -8.09
C LEU A 76 14.02 -13.97 -8.23
N ALA A 77 14.57 -14.04 -9.44
CA ALA A 77 15.87 -14.68 -9.71
C ALA A 77 17.05 -13.72 -9.48
N GLU A 78 16.82 -12.42 -9.65
CA GLU A 78 17.83 -11.36 -9.59
C GLU A 78 17.23 -10.09 -8.99
N ASP A 79 18.08 -9.20 -8.48
CA ASP A 79 17.66 -7.86 -8.03
C ASP A 79 17.13 -7.06 -9.24
N ILE A 80 16.03 -6.33 -9.04
CA ILE A 80 15.39 -5.54 -10.10
C ILE A 80 14.63 -4.34 -9.53
N SER A 81 14.72 -3.19 -10.21
CA SER A 81 13.90 -2.03 -9.89
C SER A 81 12.51 -2.17 -10.53
N LEU A 82 11.48 -2.23 -9.69
CA LEU A 82 10.09 -2.39 -10.14
C LEU A 82 9.21 -1.25 -9.60
N PRO A 83 8.15 -0.88 -10.33
CA PRO A 83 7.16 0.05 -9.82
C PRO A 83 6.46 -0.54 -8.60
N TYR A 84 6.08 0.30 -7.65
CA TYR A 84 5.31 -0.09 -6.46
C TYR A 84 3.91 0.54 -6.44
N GLU A 85 2.99 0.04 -5.62
CA GLU A 85 1.54 0.34 -5.60
C GLU A 85 1.22 1.82 -5.48
N SER A 86 0.63 2.42 -6.51
CA SER A 86 0.39 3.87 -6.63
C SER A 86 -0.92 4.39 -6.11
N GLY A 87 -1.78 3.50 -5.67
CA GLY A 87 -3.14 3.83 -5.41
C GLY A 87 -3.94 3.95 -6.70
N THR A 88 -5.22 4.21 -6.56
CA THR A 88 -6.00 4.78 -7.65
C THR A 88 -5.49 6.20 -7.87
N SER A 89 -5.13 6.57 -9.10
CA SER A 89 -4.73 7.92 -9.48
C SER A 89 -5.53 8.96 -8.69
N GLN A 90 -4.87 9.70 -7.80
CA GLN A 90 -5.49 10.92 -7.28
C GLN A 90 -5.58 11.86 -8.47
N ASP A 91 -6.77 11.98 -9.06
CA ASP A 91 -7.16 13.18 -9.79
C ASP A 91 -6.87 14.36 -8.85
N THR A 92 -5.72 14.99 -9.03
CA THR A 92 -5.50 16.36 -8.57
C THR A 92 -6.47 17.28 -9.40
N VAL A 93 -6.42 18.64 -9.35
CA VAL A 93 -7.02 19.85 -10.09
C VAL A 93 -6.11 20.79 -11.11
N ARG A 94 -6.15 20.79 -12.50
CA ARG A 94 -5.34 21.47 -13.59
C ARG A 94 -6.34 22.47 -14.15
N THR A 95 -5.94 23.73 -14.10
CA THR A 95 -6.71 24.85 -14.63
C THR A 95 -6.13 25.25 -15.98
N ALA A 96 -6.91 25.11 -17.05
CA ALA A 96 -6.68 25.84 -18.29
C ALA A 96 -7.56 27.09 -18.27
N TYR A 97 -6.95 28.27 -18.42
CA TYR A 97 -7.69 29.54 -18.51
C TYR A 97 -8.27 29.70 -19.92
N THR A 98 -9.60 29.75 -20.05
CA THR A 98 -10.29 30.35 -21.19
C THR A 98 -11.26 31.43 -20.69
N PRO A 99 -11.28 32.65 -21.26
CA PRO A 99 -12.19 33.69 -20.80
C PRO A 99 -13.63 33.47 -21.31
N VAL A 100 -14.51 33.14 -20.36
CA VAL A 100 -15.96 33.39 -20.18
C VAL A 100 -17.01 32.90 -21.22
N PRO A 101 -18.22 32.46 -20.77
CA PRO A 101 -18.73 32.36 -19.40
C PRO A 101 -18.68 30.89 -18.92
N PHE A 102 -17.65 30.50 -18.17
CA PHE A 102 -17.35 29.09 -17.87
C PHE A 102 -17.39 28.77 -16.37
N TYR A 103 -18.06 27.65 -16.06
CA TYR A 103 -17.91 26.89 -14.83
C TYR A 103 -16.46 26.40 -14.71
N VAL A 104 -15.79 26.73 -13.62
CA VAL A 104 -14.45 26.21 -13.31
C VAL A 104 -14.60 24.79 -12.78
N TYR A 105 -14.51 23.79 -13.66
CA TYR A 105 -14.13 22.44 -13.28
C TYR A 105 -12.62 22.35 -13.40
N SER A 106 -11.93 22.24 -12.28
CA SER A 106 -10.49 22.11 -12.26
C SER A 106 -10.17 20.65 -11.85
N TYR A 107 -9.37 19.93 -12.66
CA TYR A 107 -8.95 18.51 -12.50
C TYR A 107 -7.47 18.38 -12.95
N THR A 108 -6.51 18.15 -12.06
CA THR A 108 -5.01 18.24 -12.09
C THR A 108 -4.76 16.81 -12.32
N THR A 109 -4.27 16.58 -13.49
CA THR A 109 -3.48 15.42 -13.71
C THR A 109 -2.18 15.68 -12.95
N LYS A 110 -1.96 14.97 -11.83
CA LYS A 110 -0.63 14.83 -11.25
C LYS A 110 0.11 13.98 -12.25
N GLU A 111 1.19 14.51 -12.82
CA GLU A 111 1.99 13.75 -13.78
C GLU A 111 2.37 12.39 -13.16
N PRO A 112 2.18 11.28 -13.89
CA PRO A 112 2.53 9.96 -13.39
C PRO A 112 4.00 9.97 -13.01
N THR A 113 4.26 9.86 -11.72
CA THR A 113 5.63 9.87 -11.20
C THR A 113 6.15 8.45 -11.28
N ASN A 114 7.15 8.20 -12.14
CA ASN A 114 7.79 6.89 -12.18
C ASN A 114 8.47 6.65 -10.83
N ARG A 115 7.90 5.74 -10.04
CA ARG A 115 8.34 5.46 -8.68
C ARG A 115 8.66 3.98 -8.57
N VAL A 116 9.95 3.71 -8.43
CA VAL A 116 10.51 2.37 -8.45
C VAL A 116 11.30 2.12 -7.18
N LEU A 117 11.35 0.86 -6.76
CA LEU A 117 12.20 0.41 -5.66
C LEU A 117 13.05 -0.78 -6.09
N PRO A 118 14.28 -0.92 -5.57
CA PRO A 118 15.13 -2.06 -5.86
C PRO A 118 14.67 -3.29 -5.06
N PHE A 119 13.96 -4.20 -5.71
CA PHE A 119 13.53 -5.47 -5.12
C PHE A 119 14.62 -6.53 -5.19
N LYS A 120 14.77 -7.28 -4.11
CA LYS A 120 15.85 -8.23 -3.89
C LYS A 120 15.57 -9.58 -4.56
N GLY A 121 16.54 -10.07 -5.34
CA GLY A 121 16.57 -11.41 -5.89
C GLY A 121 16.56 -12.47 -4.79
N GLY A 122 15.97 -13.62 -5.11
CA GLY A 122 15.77 -14.73 -4.18
C GLY A 122 14.64 -14.54 -3.18
N THR A 123 13.89 -13.44 -3.26
CA THR A 123 12.75 -13.15 -2.38
C THR A 123 11.43 -13.15 -3.13
N LYS A 124 10.33 -13.35 -2.38
CA LYS A 124 8.98 -13.34 -2.91
C LYS A 124 8.55 -11.90 -3.25
N VAL A 125 7.86 -11.72 -4.36
CA VAL A 125 7.22 -10.48 -4.77
C VAL A 125 5.77 -10.74 -5.17
N THR A 126 4.88 -9.81 -4.87
CA THR A 126 3.45 -9.84 -5.25
C THR A 126 3.06 -8.54 -5.94
N PHE A 127 2.31 -8.65 -7.03
CA PHE A 127 1.87 -7.53 -7.87
C PHE A 127 0.37 -7.28 -7.75
N ASN A 128 -0.07 -6.04 -7.99
CA ASN A 128 -1.47 -5.70 -8.28
C ASN A 128 -1.79 -5.93 -9.77
N ASP A 129 -3.02 -5.61 -10.15
CA ASP A 129 -3.55 -5.69 -11.51
C ASP A 129 -3.00 -4.61 -12.47
N LYS A 130 -2.15 -3.70 -11.99
CA LYS A 130 -1.44 -2.67 -12.77
C LYS A 130 0.05 -3.00 -12.95
N GLY A 131 0.50 -4.12 -12.39
CA GLY A 131 1.89 -4.58 -12.49
C GLY A 131 2.82 -3.89 -11.50
N GLU A 132 2.25 -3.26 -10.47
CA GLU A 132 2.97 -2.60 -9.40
C GLU A 132 3.12 -3.55 -8.21
N VAL A 133 4.26 -3.51 -7.54
CA VAL A 133 4.53 -4.35 -6.37
C VAL A 133 3.71 -3.84 -5.17
N ILE A 134 2.94 -4.75 -4.57
CA ILE A 134 2.18 -4.53 -3.33
C ILE A 134 2.88 -5.13 -2.10
N ASN A 135 3.77 -6.09 -2.30
CA ASN A 135 4.55 -6.74 -1.25
C ASN A 135 5.86 -7.32 -1.81
N GLY A 136 6.97 -7.17 -1.09
CA GLY A 136 8.26 -7.73 -1.48
C GLY A 136 9.37 -7.47 -0.47
N THR A 137 10.61 -7.77 -0.85
CA THR A 137 11.81 -7.38 -0.09
C THR A 137 12.66 -6.44 -0.91
N ILE A 138 13.12 -5.32 -0.35
CA ILE A 138 14.02 -4.39 -1.04
C ILE A 138 15.49 -4.60 -0.61
N SER A 139 16.43 -4.39 -1.54
CA SER A 139 17.88 -4.54 -1.33
C SER A 139 18.64 -3.23 -1.11
N GLY A 140 17.95 -2.08 -1.14
CA GLY A 140 18.53 -0.74 -0.97
C GLY A 140 18.52 -0.21 0.47
N SER A 141 19.16 0.95 0.67
CA SER A 141 19.15 1.71 1.92
C SER A 141 18.92 3.18 1.62
N ASN A 142 18.15 3.88 2.46
CA ASN A 142 17.74 5.27 2.23
C ASN A 142 16.88 5.47 0.97
N GLU A 143 16.08 4.46 0.60
CA GLU A 143 15.11 4.63 -0.48
C GLU A 143 14.02 5.59 -0.02
N SER A 144 13.75 6.63 -0.82
CA SER A 144 12.79 7.66 -0.47
C SER A 144 11.42 7.35 -1.05
N ILE A 145 10.43 7.17 -0.18
CA ILE A 145 9.03 6.97 -0.58
C ILE A 145 8.24 8.23 -0.27
N THR A 146 7.73 8.86 -1.32
CA THR A 146 6.84 10.03 -1.21
C THR A 146 5.52 9.62 -0.53
N LEU A 147 5.21 10.24 0.61
CA LEU A 147 3.92 10.08 1.29
C LEU A 147 2.90 11.10 0.78
N ASN A 148 3.34 12.35 0.55
CA ASN A 148 2.52 13.41 -0.05
C ASN A 148 3.42 14.49 -0.68
N GLN A 149 2.84 15.62 -1.11
CA GLN A 149 3.58 16.68 -1.80
C GLN A 149 4.78 17.25 -1.01
N THR A 150 4.76 17.18 0.32
CA THR A 150 5.78 17.79 1.18
C THR A 150 6.51 16.79 2.07
N ASN A 151 6.06 15.53 2.12
CA ASN A 151 6.58 14.53 3.05
C ASN A 151 7.02 13.26 2.32
N HIS A 152 8.14 12.71 2.79
CA HIS A 152 8.68 11.43 2.37
C HIS A 152 9.14 10.64 3.61
N ILE A 153 9.27 9.33 3.45
CA ILE A 153 9.85 8.42 4.43
C ILE A 153 11.08 7.75 3.81
N LEU A 154 12.17 7.65 4.57
CA LEU A 154 13.36 6.92 4.16
C LEU A 154 13.27 5.49 4.68
N VAL A 155 13.31 4.52 3.77
CA VAL A 155 13.24 3.10 4.10
C VAL A 155 14.57 2.39 3.85
N SER A 156 14.84 1.36 4.64
CA SER A 156 16.01 0.50 4.50
C SER A 156 15.62 -0.90 4.02
N ASN A 157 16.64 -1.72 3.75
CA ASN A 157 16.49 -3.08 3.26
C ASN A 157 15.59 -3.91 4.18
N GLY A 158 14.77 -4.77 3.59
CA GLY A 158 13.82 -5.61 4.32
C GLY A 158 12.50 -5.73 3.61
N GLU A 159 11.53 -6.33 4.31
CA GLU A 159 10.17 -6.46 3.82
C GLU A 159 9.53 -5.08 3.67
N ILE A 160 8.75 -4.93 2.60
CA ILE A 160 7.94 -3.75 2.34
C ILE A 160 6.58 -4.18 1.79
N SER A 161 5.53 -3.50 2.24
CA SER A 161 4.19 -3.67 1.70
C SER A 161 3.45 -2.35 1.61
N PHE A 162 2.41 -2.31 0.79
CA PHE A 162 1.63 -1.11 0.49
C PHE A 162 0.13 -1.35 0.69
N HIS A 163 -0.55 -0.30 1.11
CA HIS A 163 -2.00 -0.20 1.07
C HIS A 163 -2.47 0.06 -0.36
N LYS A 164 -3.73 -0.31 -0.66
CA LYS A 164 -4.34 -0.10 -1.99
C LYS A 164 -4.44 1.35 -2.44
N ASN A 165 -4.23 2.31 -1.54
CA ASN A 165 -4.20 3.75 -1.86
C ASN A 165 -2.78 4.27 -2.10
N GLY A 166 -1.78 3.39 -2.13
CA GLY A 166 -0.38 3.68 -2.39
C GLY A 166 0.43 4.13 -1.19
N MET A 167 -0.17 4.17 0.01
CA MET A 167 0.58 4.40 1.25
C MET A 167 1.40 3.17 1.63
N VAL A 168 2.59 3.38 2.19
CA VAL A 168 3.37 2.30 2.80
C VAL A 168 2.58 1.70 3.96
N ALA A 169 2.47 0.37 4.02
CA ALA A 169 1.82 -0.35 5.10
C ALA A 169 2.83 -0.90 6.10
N MET A 170 3.95 -1.42 5.62
CA MET A 170 5.06 -1.91 6.45
C MET A 170 6.39 -1.65 5.74
N CYS A 171 7.40 -1.25 6.50
CA CYS A 171 8.78 -1.13 6.03
C CYS A 171 9.76 -1.12 7.21
N ASN A 172 11.06 -1.18 6.93
CA ASN A 172 12.09 -0.81 7.90
C ASN A 172 12.47 0.67 7.72
N LEU A 173 12.55 1.43 8.82
CA LEU A 173 13.05 2.80 8.76
C LEU A 173 14.54 2.83 8.42
N SER A 174 14.98 3.80 7.62
CA SER A 174 16.41 3.97 7.33
C SER A 174 17.16 4.68 8.46
N SER A 175 16.50 5.62 9.12
CA SER A 175 17.05 6.40 10.24
C SER A 175 15.99 6.63 11.30
N ASP A 176 16.41 7.08 12.48
CA ASP A 176 15.47 7.60 13.48
C ASP A 176 14.61 8.69 12.84
N SER A 177 13.30 8.60 13.00
CA SER A 177 12.35 9.43 12.25
C SER A 177 11.18 9.88 13.12
N TYR A 178 10.82 11.15 13.03
CA TYR A 178 9.64 11.71 13.67
C TYR A 178 8.41 11.42 12.82
N LEU A 179 7.47 10.64 13.36
CA LEU A 179 6.24 10.24 12.68
C LEU A 179 5.04 10.42 13.60
N ARG A 180 3.86 10.63 13.02
CA ARG A 180 2.61 10.75 13.78
C ARG A 180 2.05 9.35 14.04
N PRO A 181 1.90 8.92 15.29
CA PRO A 181 1.12 7.72 15.60
C PRO A 181 -0.37 7.98 15.42
N VAL A 182 -1.16 6.91 15.39
CA VAL A 182 -2.61 7.04 15.53
C VAL A 182 -2.93 7.80 16.82
N GLY A 183 -3.92 8.69 16.78
CA GLY A 183 -4.34 9.51 17.93
C GLY A 183 -3.38 10.65 18.30
N TRP A 184 -2.40 11.00 17.45
CA TRP A 184 -1.40 12.05 17.70
C TRP A 184 -1.97 13.41 18.17
N LEU A 185 -3.20 13.75 17.78
CA LEU A 185 -3.90 14.97 18.19
C LEU A 185 -4.13 15.06 19.71
N GLN A 186 -4.08 13.93 20.42
CA GLN A 186 -4.25 13.87 21.88
C GLN A 186 -2.92 14.01 22.64
N ILE A 187 -1.78 14.01 21.95
CA ILE A 187 -0.44 14.07 22.54
C ILE A 187 0.38 15.26 22.00
N LEU A 188 -0.30 16.32 21.55
CA LEU A 188 0.33 17.45 20.84
C LEU A 188 1.50 18.07 21.59
N THR A 189 1.41 18.18 22.90
CA THR A 189 2.41 18.85 23.76
C THR A 189 3.09 17.91 24.76
N GLU A 190 2.70 16.64 24.81
CA GLU A 190 3.13 15.70 25.86
C GLU A 190 4.62 15.39 25.82
N ASN A 191 5.20 15.45 24.62
CA ASN A 191 6.60 15.11 24.35
C ASN A 191 7.46 16.35 24.03
N TYR A 192 7.00 17.55 24.42
CA TYR A 192 7.84 18.74 24.33
C TYR A 192 9.00 18.66 25.32
N SER A 193 10.14 19.20 24.90
CA SER A 193 11.35 19.33 25.72
C SER A 193 11.91 20.75 25.54
N ASP A 194 12.88 21.12 26.37
CA ASP A 194 13.50 22.45 26.33
C ASP A 194 14.11 22.81 24.97
N ASN A 195 14.42 21.80 24.13
CA ASN A 195 15.05 21.98 22.82
C ASN A 195 14.27 21.37 21.65
N SER A 196 13.04 20.90 21.87
CA SER A 196 12.21 20.31 20.80
C SER A 196 10.72 20.42 21.08
N ALA A 197 9.97 20.91 20.09
CA ALA A 197 8.52 21.08 20.11
C ALA A 197 7.89 20.46 18.85
N CYS A 198 7.89 19.13 18.77
CA CYS A 198 7.36 18.39 17.63
C CYS A 198 5.89 18.00 17.88
N SER A 199 4.95 18.83 17.43
CA SER A 199 3.52 18.69 17.77
C SER A 199 2.91 17.35 17.31
N GLY A 200 2.66 16.46 18.29
CA GLY A 200 2.13 15.11 18.09
C GLY A 200 3.03 14.15 17.31
N LEU A 201 4.30 14.51 17.10
CA LEU A 201 5.28 13.63 16.49
C LEU A 201 6.00 12.81 17.56
N VAL A 202 6.29 11.56 17.23
CA VAL A 202 7.06 10.63 18.06
C VAL A 202 8.25 10.15 17.26
N GLU A 203 9.43 10.09 17.89
CA GLU A 203 10.64 9.60 17.25
C GLU A 203 10.69 8.06 17.33
N PHE A 204 10.60 7.43 16.17
CA PHE A 204 10.74 5.99 16.01
C PHE A 204 12.15 5.62 15.56
N LYS A 205 12.62 4.46 15.99
CA LYS A 205 14.00 4.00 15.84
C LYS A 205 14.29 3.50 14.42
N GLY A 206 15.41 3.97 13.85
CA GLY A 206 15.94 3.51 12.58
C GLY A 206 16.37 2.04 12.59
N GLY A 207 16.34 1.40 11.43
CA GLY A 207 16.66 -0.02 11.24
C GLY A 207 15.64 -0.97 11.87
N LYS A 208 14.49 -0.47 12.33
CA LYS A 208 13.40 -1.26 12.91
C LYS A 208 12.17 -1.25 12.01
N PRO A 209 11.37 -2.33 12.03
CA PRO A 209 10.09 -2.36 11.34
C PRO A 209 9.13 -1.31 11.89
N ILE A 210 8.36 -0.73 10.99
CA ILE A 210 7.24 0.15 11.30
C ILE A 210 6.02 -0.26 10.48
N MET A 211 4.84 -0.19 11.10
CA MET A 211 3.56 -0.43 10.43
C MET A 211 2.74 0.86 10.45
N LEU A 212 2.17 1.21 9.31
CA LEU A 212 1.37 2.42 9.11
C LEU A 212 -0.04 2.04 8.68
N ASN A 213 -1.02 2.88 9.01
CA ASN A 213 -2.38 2.78 8.47
C ASN A 213 -2.48 3.43 7.08
N GLU A 214 -3.66 3.38 6.46
CA GLU A 214 -3.93 3.98 5.15
C GLU A 214 -3.76 5.51 5.10
N LYS A 215 -3.59 6.20 6.25
CA LYS A 215 -3.33 7.63 6.34
C LYS A 215 -1.83 7.95 6.52
N GLY A 216 -0.98 6.93 6.63
CA GLY A 216 0.44 7.07 6.95
C GLY A 216 0.73 7.31 8.44
N GLU A 217 -0.22 7.04 9.33
CA GLU A 217 -0.03 7.14 10.78
C GLU A 217 0.49 5.82 11.35
N VAL A 218 1.36 5.89 12.35
CA VAL A 218 2.01 4.71 12.95
C VAL A 218 1.02 3.88 13.78
N LEU A 219 0.83 2.63 13.37
CA LEU A 219 0.11 1.59 14.12
C LEU A 219 1.04 0.81 15.04
N LYS A 220 2.29 0.61 14.63
CA LYS A 220 3.29 -0.15 15.39
C LYS A 220 4.70 0.30 15.05
N GLY A 221 5.56 0.43 16.07
CA GLY A 221 6.95 0.79 15.87
C GLY A 221 7.77 0.71 17.16
N THR A 222 9.09 0.83 17.04
CA THR A 222 10.01 0.89 18.18
C THR A 222 10.34 2.34 18.51
N LEU A 223 10.14 2.75 19.76
CA LEU A 223 10.46 4.10 20.22
C LEU A 223 11.97 4.34 20.26
N ASN A 224 12.43 5.50 19.78
CA ASN A 224 13.83 5.89 19.90
C ASN A 224 14.16 6.54 21.25
N LYS A 225 13.18 7.25 21.83
CA LYS A 225 13.30 7.98 23.10
C LYS A 225 12.20 7.57 24.08
N ASN A 226 12.40 7.93 25.35
CA ASN A 226 11.32 7.86 26.33
C ASN A 226 10.17 8.74 25.85
N THR A 227 8.97 8.17 25.74
CA THR A 227 7.83 8.84 25.09
C THR A 227 6.58 8.70 25.94
N LYS A 228 5.85 9.80 26.13
CA LYS A 228 4.53 9.84 26.75
C LYS A 228 3.46 9.56 25.71
N LEU A 229 2.62 8.56 25.95
CA LEU A 229 1.57 8.09 25.05
C LEU A 229 0.29 7.77 25.81
N LEU A 230 -0.84 7.72 25.08
CA LEU A 230 -2.11 7.28 25.64
C LEU A 230 -2.04 5.79 26.02
N SER A 231 -2.59 5.46 27.18
CA SER A 231 -2.65 4.10 27.70
C SER A 231 -3.91 3.91 28.54
N LEU A 232 -4.44 2.68 28.53
CA LEU A 232 -5.47 2.28 29.49
C LEU A 232 -4.82 2.04 30.85
N SER A 233 -5.30 2.77 31.85
CA SER A 233 -4.98 2.51 33.25
C SER A 233 -6.05 1.61 33.88
N GLY A 234 -5.63 0.82 34.87
CA GLY A 234 -6.39 -0.30 35.43
C GLY A 234 -7.80 -0.02 35.99
N ILE A 235 -8.48 -1.12 36.33
CA ILE A 235 -9.83 -1.34 36.89
C ILE A 235 -11.01 -0.69 36.14
N LEU A 236 -10.88 0.53 35.62
CA LEU A 236 -11.97 1.26 34.94
C LEU A 236 -11.72 1.52 33.45
N SER A 237 -10.61 1.03 32.88
CA SER A 237 -10.24 1.29 31.48
C SER A 237 -10.19 2.80 31.16
N ALA A 238 -9.76 3.61 32.12
CA ALA A 238 -9.64 5.05 31.92
C ALA A 238 -8.41 5.35 31.05
N VAL A 239 -8.58 6.24 30.07
CA VAL A 239 -7.48 6.71 29.22
C VAL A 239 -6.61 7.69 30.01
N SER A 240 -5.30 7.45 30.02
CA SER A 240 -4.31 8.29 30.71
C SER A 240 -3.04 8.42 29.89
N ILE A 241 -2.17 9.37 30.23
CA ILE A 241 -0.84 9.49 29.65
C ILE A 241 0.16 8.69 30.49
N LYS A 242 0.91 7.81 29.83
CA LYS A 242 1.96 6.98 30.42
C LYS A 242 3.26 7.14 29.66
N ALA A 243 4.38 7.20 30.39
CA ALA A 243 5.72 7.16 29.79
C ALA A 243 6.14 5.72 29.46
N TYR A 244 6.66 5.53 28.26
CA TYR A 244 7.27 4.30 27.77
C TYR A 244 8.75 4.54 27.51
N GLU A 245 9.58 3.56 27.86
CA GLU A 245 11.04 3.68 27.70
C GLU A 245 11.47 3.59 26.23
N ALA A 246 12.59 4.24 25.90
CA ALA A 246 13.29 4.05 24.65
C ALA A 246 13.56 2.55 24.38
N GLY A 247 13.45 2.15 23.12
CA GLY A 247 13.58 0.76 22.68
C GLY A 247 12.31 -0.09 22.85
N THR A 248 11.26 0.43 23.50
CA THR A 248 9.97 -0.28 23.59
C THR A 248 9.30 -0.32 22.22
N THR A 249 8.90 -1.51 21.78
CA THR A 249 8.00 -1.69 20.64
C THR A 249 6.57 -1.55 21.12
N ILE A 250 5.83 -0.62 20.50
CA ILE A 250 4.46 -0.28 20.85
C ILE A 250 3.51 -0.59 19.70
N GLU A 251 2.28 -0.94 20.04
CA GLU A 251 1.17 -1.15 19.11
C GLU A 251 -0.04 -0.33 19.58
N PHE A 252 -0.66 0.40 18.65
CA PHE A 252 -1.78 1.29 18.91
C PHE A 252 -3.10 0.69 18.41
N ASP A 253 -4.20 0.98 19.11
CA ASP A 253 -5.54 0.82 18.54
C ASP A 253 -5.92 1.99 17.61
N ASP A 254 -7.15 1.96 17.11
CA ASP A 254 -7.72 2.98 16.21
C ASP A 254 -7.89 4.37 16.86
N LYS A 255 -7.82 4.46 18.19
CA LYS A 255 -7.90 5.69 18.97
C LYS A 255 -6.54 6.22 19.41
N GLY A 256 -5.46 5.50 19.11
CA GLY A 256 -4.09 5.87 19.48
C GLY A 256 -3.70 5.44 20.89
N ILE A 257 -4.47 4.55 21.51
CA ILE A 257 -4.14 3.97 22.81
C ILE A 257 -3.14 2.84 22.60
N VAL A 258 -2.07 2.82 23.40
CA VAL A 258 -1.12 1.70 23.41
C VAL A 258 -1.80 0.46 23.99
N VAL A 259 -2.01 -0.55 23.14
CA VAL A 259 -2.63 -1.84 23.49
C VAL A 259 -1.59 -2.94 23.75
N LYS A 260 -0.37 -2.76 23.23
CA LYS A 260 0.76 -3.67 23.47
C LYS A 260 2.05 -2.89 23.58
N ALA A 261 2.89 -3.27 24.54
CA ALA A 261 4.23 -2.74 24.72
C ALA A 261 5.17 -3.90 25.09
N SER A 262 6.27 -4.05 24.36
CA SER A 262 7.28 -5.09 24.60
C SER A 262 8.68 -4.55 24.35
N LYS A 263 9.63 -4.95 25.18
CA LYS A 263 11.05 -4.58 25.07
C LYS A 263 11.85 -5.74 24.51
#